data_AF-K9API3-F1
#
_entry.id   AF-K9API3-F1
#
_cell.length_a   1.000
_cell.length_b   1.000
_cell.length_c   1.000
_cell.angle_alpha   90.00
_cell.angle_beta   90.00
_cell.angle_gamma   90.00
#
_symmetry.space_group_name_H-M   'P 1'
#
loop_
_entity.id
_entity.type
_entity.pdbx_description
1 polymer ?
#
loop_
_entity_poly.entity_id
_entity_poly.type
_entity_poly.pdbx_seq_one_letter_code
_entity_poly.pdbx_strand_id
1 'polypeptide(L)' 'MILDSERSQPSTAARLRLCQHIDLPVERYPAVLEGLADTDAAYCYAPAVVDRIRRLRAERFAFERQKCRWRSFLP' A
#
# COMPACT_ATOMS: atom_id res chain seq x y z
N MET A 1 0.90 4.00 14.28
CA MET A 1 0.05 5.11 13.79
C MET A 1 -0.50 4.87 12.38
N ILE A 2 0.34 4.70 11.33
CA ILE A 2 -0.14 4.34 9.97
C ILE A 2 -0.60 2.87 9.89
N LEU A 3 0.22 1.94 10.38
CA LEU A 3 -0.12 0.51 10.40
C LEU A 3 -1.36 0.21 11.27
N ASP A 4 -1.58 0.99 12.33
CA ASP A 4 -2.76 0.87 13.20
C ASP A 4 -4.04 1.30 12.49
N SER A 5 -4.00 2.37 11.70
CA SER A 5 -5.13 2.80 10.88
C SER A 5 -5.46 1.75 9.82
N GLU A 6 -4.47 1.12 9.21
CA GLU A 6 -4.70 0.01 8.26
C GLU A 6 -5.20 -1.28 8.93
N ARG A 7 -4.85 -1.50 10.20
CA ARG A 7 -5.28 -2.67 10.99
C ARG A 7 -6.73 -2.58 11.43
N SER A 8 -7.16 -1.40 11.88
CA SER A 8 -8.46 -1.19 12.53
C SER A 8 -9.60 -0.93 11.55
N GLN A 9 -9.38 -0.08 10.54
CA GLN A 9 -10.37 0.15 9.48
C GLN A 9 -9.74 0.87 8.28
N PRO A 10 -9.34 0.14 7.23
CA PRO A 10 -8.76 0.76 6.04
C PRO A 10 -9.86 1.53 5.27
N SER A 11 -9.99 2.83 5.55
CA SER A 11 -10.94 3.72 4.88
C SER A 11 -10.25 4.99 4.38
N THR A 12 -10.72 5.52 3.25
CA THR A 12 -10.18 6.77 2.68
C THR A 12 -10.29 7.94 3.67
N ALA A 13 -11.40 8.03 4.42
CA ALA A 13 -11.59 9.08 5.42
C ALA A 13 -10.59 8.97 6.59
N ALA A 14 -10.30 7.76 7.08
CA ALA A 14 -9.31 7.55 8.13
C ALA A 14 -7.89 7.91 7.64
N ARG A 15 -7.55 7.54 6.39
CA ARG A 15 -6.26 7.89 5.77
C ARG A 15 -6.08 9.39 5.63
N LEU A 16 -7.11 10.10 5.16
CA LEU A 16 -7.08 11.56 5.02
C LEU A 16 -6.88 12.26 6.37
N ARG A 17 -7.64 11.85 7.40
CA ARG A 17 -7.49 12.40 8.76
C ARG A 17 -6.10 12.14 9.33
N LEU A 18 -5.56 10.94 9.12
CA LEU A 18 -4.22 10.61 9.56
C LEU A 18 -3.16 11.46 8.84
N CYS A 19 -3.26 11.58 7.51
CA CYS A 19 -2.37 12.43 6.71
C CYS A 19 -2.36 13.87 7.20
N GLN A 20 -3.54 14.45 7.46
CA GLN A 20 -3.66 15.79 8.02
C GLN A 20 -3.02 15.91 9.41
N HIS A 21 -3.18 14.89 10.26
CA HIS A 21 -2.65 14.92 11.62
C HIS A 21 -1.11 14.86 11.68
N ILE A 22 -0.48 14.16 10.74
CA ILE A 22 0.98 13.99 10.68
C ILE A 22 1.66 14.90 9.64
N ASP A 23 0.90 15.84 9.06
CA ASP A 23 1.34 16.74 7.98
C ASP A 23 1.98 15.99 6.79
N LEU A 24 1.39 14.84 6.42
CA LEU A 24 1.82 14.04 5.28
C LEU A 24 0.93 14.34 4.07
N PRO A 25 1.50 14.70 2.90
CA PRO A 25 0.73 14.79 1.66
C PRO A 25 0.04 13.46 1.34
N VAL A 26 -1.26 13.50 1.02
CA VAL A 26 -2.09 12.31 0.80
C VAL A 26 -1.56 11.46 -0.35
N GLU A 27 -0.96 12.11 -1.35
CA GLU A 27 -0.35 11.47 -2.52
C GLU A 27 0.86 10.62 -2.14
N ARG A 28 1.53 10.93 -1.03
CA ARG A 28 2.67 10.17 -0.51
C ARG A 28 2.26 9.01 0.38
N TYR A 29 1.02 8.97 0.85
CA TYR A 29 0.53 7.91 1.73
C TYR A 29 0.77 6.50 1.17
N PRO A 30 0.48 6.20 -0.12
CA PRO A 30 0.74 4.87 -0.68
C PRO A 30 2.23 4.51 -0.70
N ALA A 31 3.10 5.46 -1.01
CA ALA A 31 4.55 5.25 -1.06
C ALA A 31 5.13 4.99 0.34
N VAL A 32 4.67 5.74 1.35
CA VAL A 32 5.06 5.52 2.76
C VAL A 32 4.57 4.16 3.23
N LEU A 33 3.32 3.80 2.92
CA LEU A 33 2.75 2.51 3.30
C LEU A 33 3.52 1.34 2.66
N GLU A 34 3.91 1.49 1.40
CA GLU A 34 4.75 0.54 0.70
C GLU A 34 6.16 0.43 1.32
N GLY A 35 6.81 1.54 1.63
CA GLY A 35 8.13 1.53 2.28
C GLY A 35 8.11 0.91 3.67
N LEU A 36 7.05 1.14 4.46
CA LEU A 36 6.89 0.50 5.77
C LEU A 36 6.78 -1.02 5.65
N ALA A 37 6.04 -1.53 4.67
CA ALA A 37 5.85 -2.96 4.46
C ALA A 37 7.14 -3.72 4.06
N ASP A 38 8.20 -3.00 3.70
CA ASP A 38 9.50 -3.55 3.35
C ASP A 38 10.46 -3.63 4.57
N THR A 39 10.03 -3.15 5.74
CA THR A 39 10.83 -3.22 6.98
C THR A 39 10.44 -4.41 7.86
N ASP A 40 11.43 -5.08 8.45
CA ASP A 40 11.20 -6.22 9.36
C ASP A 40 10.43 -5.79 10.63
N ALA A 41 10.70 -4.59 11.13
CA ALA A 41 10.01 -4.03 12.29
C ALA A 41 8.49 -3.90 12.06
N ALA A 42 8.08 -3.51 10.85
CA ALA A 42 6.67 -3.44 10.50
C ALA A 42 6.02 -4.83 10.44
N TYR A 43 6.75 -5.84 9.96
CA TYR A 43 6.26 -7.22 9.93
C TYR A 43 6.09 -7.79 11.34
N CYS A 44 7.05 -7.54 12.24
CA CYS A 44 6.93 -7.94 13.65
C CYS A 44 5.74 -7.25 14.35
N TYR A 45 5.43 -6.01 13.98
CA TYR A 45 4.37 -5.23 14.60
C TYR A 45 2.96 -5.58 14.09
N ALA A 46 2.79 -5.68 12.76
CA ALA A 46 1.49 -5.86 12.12
C ALA A 46 1.58 -6.79 10.89
N PRO A 47 1.82 -8.10 11.11
CA PRO A 47 2.09 -9.05 10.02
C PRO A 47 0.94 -9.13 9.00
N ALA A 48 -0.31 -9.20 9.48
CA ALA A 48 -1.49 -9.28 8.61
C ALA A 48 -1.67 -8.03 7.72
N VAL A 49 -1.26 -6.85 8.19
CA VAL A 49 -1.31 -5.61 7.41
C VAL A 49 -0.22 -5.63 6.33
N VAL A 50 1.00 -6.02 6.71
CA VAL A 50 2.13 -6.14 5.79
C VAL A 50 1.84 -7.16 4.69
N ASP A 51 1.32 -8.33 5.02
CA ASP A 51 0.95 -9.37 4.06
C ASP A 51 -0.10 -8.87 3.06
N ARG A 52 -1.12 -8.14 3.55
CA ARG A 52 -2.13 -7.54 2.69
C ARG A 52 -1.54 -6.51 1.72
N ILE A 53 -0.64 -5.64 2.21
CA ILE A 53 0.03 -4.64 1.36
C ILE A 53 0.88 -5.33 0.28
N ARG A 54 1.68 -6.33 0.67
CA ARG A 54 2.50 -7.12 -0.26
C ARG A 54 1.65 -7.84 -1.30
N ARG A 55 0.50 -8.39 -0.91
CA ARG A 55 -0.44 -9.04 -1.84
C ARG A 55 -1.01 -8.05 -2.85
N LEU A 56 -1.48 -6.88 -2.40
CA LEU A 56 -2.01 -5.83 -3.29
C LEU A 56 -0.92 -5.33 -4.26
N ARG A 57 0.33 -5.21 -3.80
CA ARG A 57 1.47 -4.86 -4.64
C ARG A 57 1.70 -5.94 -5.71
N ALA A 58 1.69 -7.22 -5.33
CA ALA A 58 1.84 -8.33 -6.26
C ALA A 58 0.69 -8.39 -7.29
N GLU A 59 -0.54 -8.16 -6.88
CA GLU A 59 -1.71 -8.05 -7.76
C GLU A 59 -1.55 -6.90 -8.77
N ARG A 60 -1.09 -5.72 -8.31
CA ARG A 60 -0.78 -4.57 -9.18
C ARG A 60 0.30 -4.91 -10.21
N PHE A 61 1.39 -5.55 -9.80
CA PHE A 61 2.45 -5.97 -10.72
C PHE A 61 2.01 -7.06 -11.70
N ALA A 62 1.17 -8.00 -11.27
CA ALA A 62 0.60 -9.01 -12.16
C ALA A 62 -0.30 -8.38 -13.22
N PHE A 63 -1.13 -7.41 -12.81
CA PHE A 63 -1.99 -6.65 -13.71
C PHE A 63 -1.19 -5.82 -14.73
N GLU A 64 -0.14 -5.12 -14.29
CA GLU A 64 0.73 -4.37 -15.19
C GLU A 64 1.46 -5.29 -16.17
N ARG A 65 1.99 -6.44 -15.70
CA ARG A 65 2.60 -7.45 -16.59
C ARG A 65 1.61 -7.97 -17.63
N GLN A 66 0.36 -8.19 -17.23
CA GLN A 66 -0.69 -8.63 -18.15
C GLN A 66 -0.97 -7.54 -19.19
N LYS A 67 -1.17 -6.28 -18.80
CA LYS A 67 -1.34 -5.14 -19.72
C LYS A 67 -0.17 -4.97 -20.70
N CYS A 68 1.07 -5.11 -20.23
CA CYS A 68 2.24 -5.07 -21.09
C CYS A 68 2.21 -6.18 -22.14
N ARG A 69 1.77 -7.40 -21.78
CA ARG A 69 1.57 -8.50 -22.74
C ARG A 69 0.56 -8.19 -23.83
N TRP A 70 -0.54 -7.49 -23.52
CA TRP A 70 -1.53 -7.10 -24.54
C TRP A 70 -1.01 -6.00 -25.47
N ARG A 71 -0.15 -5.10 -24.99
CA ARG A 71 0.50 -4.08 -25.83
C ARG A 71 1.53 -4.64 -26.80
N SER A 72 2.10 -5.82 -26.53
CA SER A 72 3.03 -6.50 -27.43
C SER A 72 2.36 -7.24 -28.60
N PHE A 73 1.02 -7.31 -28.61
CA PHE A 73 0.22 -8.03 -29.61
C PHE A 73 -0.64 -7.10 -30.49
N LEU A 74 -0.25 -5.83 -30.61
CA LEU A 74 -0.77 -4.95 -31.66
C LEU A 74 0.33 -4.77 -32.72
N PRO A 75 0.18 -5.35 -33.93
CA PRO A 75 1.00 -5.01 -35.08
C PRO A 75 0.76 -3.57 -35.57
#